data_AF-A0A7Z9KG43-F1
#
_entry.id   AF-A0A7Z9KG43-F1
#
_cell.length_a   1.000
_cell.length_b   1.000
_cell.length_c   1.000
_cell.angle_alpha   90.00
_cell.angle_beta   90.00
_cell.angle_gamma   90.00
#
_symmetry.space_group_name_H-M   'P 1'
#
loop_
_entity.id
_entity.type
_entity.pdbx_description
1 polymer ?
#
loop_
_entity_poly.entity_id
_entity_poly.type
_entity_poly.pdbx_seq_one_letter_code
_entity_poly.pdbx_strand_id
1 'polypeptide(L)'
;MINRHEQGFTLVEVLMSIVIMMIGFVAVFSLVSMSDRTLQKSRGLAELNAIGNDIIESVMSDRSNLSEYIAKDLKNCSGIATSSGKTDQLNRLKRWCEQMKGVAGKSTAKDVRMIRAKKHTIGSQKVVVVTV
;
A
#
# COMPACT_ATOMS: atom_id res chain seq x y z
N MET A 1 -42.56 52.66 -26.84
CA MET A 1 -42.13 52.43 -25.45
C MET A 1 -42.12 50.93 -25.23
N ILE A 2 -40.96 50.35 -24.92
CA ILE A 2 -40.70 48.90 -24.90
C ILE A 2 -41.53 48.24 -23.79
N ASN A 3 -42.36 47.27 -24.17
CA ASN A 3 -43.16 46.47 -23.25
C ASN A 3 -42.28 45.31 -22.74
N ARG A 4 -41.67 45.45 -21.56
CA ARG A 4 -40.90 44.38 -20.92
C ARG A 4 -41.87 43.45 -20.19
N HIS A 5 -42.13 42.27 -20.76
CA HIS A 5 -42.71 41.16 -20.01
C HIS A 5 -41.63 40.67 -19.03
N GLU A 6 -41.73 41.04 -17.76
CA GLU A 6 -40.93 40.41 -16.71
C GLU A 6 -41.53 39.03 -16.44
N GLN A 7 -40.93 37.99 -17.02
CA GLN A 7 -41.27 36.60 -16.71
C GLN A 7 -40.86 36.32 -15.26
N GLY A 8 -41.83 36.37 -14.34
CA GLY A 8 -41.61 35.99 -12.95
C GLY A 8 -41.29 34.50 -12.84
N PHE A 9 -40.21 34.17 -12.12
CA PHE A 9 -39.82 32.81 -11.77
C PHE A 9 -41.02 32.04 -11.20
N THR A 10 -41.40 30.94 -11.83
CA THR A 10 -42.47 30.09 -11.30
C THR A 10 -41.91 29.20 -10.19
N LEU A 11 -42.71 28.92 -9.15
CA LEU A 11 -42.30 28.05 -8.04
C LEU A 11 -41.92 26.63 -8.51
N VAL A 12 -42.54 26.17 -9.60
CA VAL A 12 -42.24 24.88 -10.24
C VAL A 12 -40.84 24.85 -10.86
N GLU A 13 -40.40 25.95 -11.49
CA GLU A 13 -39.08 26.06 -12.11
C GLU A 13 -37.94 26.01 -11.07
N VAL A 14 -38.14 26.68 -9.93
CA VAL A 14 -37.21 26.62 -8.80
C VAL A 14 -37.15 25.19 -8.22
N LEU A 15 -38.30 24.52 -8.09
CA LEU A 15 -38.37 23.15 -7.59
C LEU A 15 -37.63 22.17 -8.53
N MET A 16 -37.80 22.30 -9.84
CA MET A 16 -37.09 21.46 -10.82
C MET A 16 -35.58 21.72 -10.80
N SER A 17 -35.16 22.99 -10.64
CA SER A 17 -33.74 23.35 -10.54
C SER A 17 -33.06 22.74 -9.30
N ILE A 18 -33.75 22.74 -8.15
CA ILE A 18 -33.26 22.12 -6.91
C ILE A 18 -33.14 20.59 -7.08
N VAL A 19 -34.12 19.95 -7.73
CA VAL A 19 -34.09 18.51 -7.98
C VAL A 19 -32.89 18.12 -8.86
N ILE A 20 -32.66 18.85 -9.96
CA ILE A 20 -31.51 18.62 -10.85
C ILE A 20 -30.20 18.82 -10.10
N MET A 21 -30.11 19.86 -9.27
CA MET A 21 -28.94 20.14 -8.44
C MET A 21 -28.65 19.00 -7.45
N MET A 22 -29.67 18.48 -6.76
CA MET A 22 -29.53 17.38 -5.82
C MET A 22 -29.00 16.11 -6.50
N ILE A 23 -29.50 15.78 -7.68
CA ILE A 23 -29.00 14.64 -8.47
C ILE A 23 -27.52 14.84 -8.80
N GLY A 24 -27.14 16.05 -9.21
CA GLY A 24 -25.74 16.40 -9.47
C GLY A 24 -24.84 16.21 -8.25
N PHE A 25 -25.27 16.67 -7.07
CA PHE A 25 -24.50 16.51 -5.84
C PHE A 25 -24.33 15.03 -5.45
N VAL A 26 -25.38 14.21 -5.56
CA VAL A 26 -25.28 12.77 -5.26
C VAL A 26 -24.23 12.09 -6.13
N ALA A 27 -24.19 12.42 -7.43
CA ALA A 27 -23.18 11.87 -8.34
C ALA A 27 -21.75 12.27 -7.93
N VAL A 28 -21.53 13.54 -7.58
CA VAL A 28 -20.22 14.04 -7.14
C VAL A 28 -19.78 13.39 -5.84
N PHE A 29 -20.65 13.32 -4.83
CA PHE A 29 -20.30 12.69 -3.55
C PHE A 29 -19.98 11.20 -3.70
N SER A 30 -20.71 10.49 -4.56
CA SER A 30 -20.42 9.09 -4.88
C SER A 30 -19.02 8.95 -5.48
N LEU A 31 -18.68 9.80 -6.46
CA LEU A 31 -17.37 9.79 -7.11
C LEU A 31 -16.24 10.12 -6.12
N VAL A 32 -16.39 11.14 -5.28
CA VAL A 32 -15.39 11.50 -4.26
C VAL A 32 -15.17 10.31 -3.31
N SER A 33 -16.25 9.69 -2.83
CA SER A 33 -16.13 8.53 -1.93
C SER A 33 -15.41 7.34 -2.58
N MET A 34 -15.68 7.05 -3.86
CA MET A 34 -14.97 6.01 -4.60
C MET A 34 -13.50 6.38 -4.85
N SER A 35 -13.23 7.65 -5.14
CA SER A 35 -11.88 8.17 -5.34
C SER A 35 -11.04 8.01 -4.08
N ASP A 36 -11.55 8.42 -2.91
CA ASP A 36 -10.84 8.30 -1.63
C ASP A 36 -10.48 6.86 -1.31
N ARG A 37 -11.42 5.92 -1.51
CA ARG A 37 -11.17 4.48 -1.31
C ARG A 37 -10.08 3.96 -2.23
N THR A 38 -10.10 4.38 -3.49
CA THR A 38 -9.12 3.96 -4.50
C THR A 38 -7.73 4.54 -4.17
N LEU A 39 -7.67 5.82 -3.78
CA LEU A 39 -6.43 6.48 -3.38
C LEU A 39 -5.84 5.86 -2.11
N GLN A 40 -6.66 5.55 -1.10
CA GLN A 40 -6.20 4.88 0.11
C GLN A 40 -5.61 3.49 -0.22
N LYS A 41 -6.28 2.70 -1.06
CA LYS A 41 -5.77 1.41 -1.52
C LYS A 41 -4.45 1.55 -2.27
N SER A 42 -4.36 2.50 -3.18
CA SER A 42 -3.13 2.77 -3.95
C SER A 42 -1.98 3.21 -3.06
N ARG A 43 -2.23 4.05 -2.04
CA ARG A 43 -1.21 4.43 -1.05
C ARG A 43 -0.70 3.24 -0.26
N GLY A 44 -1.59 2.39 0.24
CA GLY A 44 -1.19 1.18 0.97
C GLY A 44 -0.33 0.24 0.12
N LEU A 45 -0.68 0.05 -1.17
CA LEU A 45 0.14 -0.73 -2.10
C LEU A 45 1.51 -0.08 -2.38
N ALA A 46 1.54 1.24 -2.56
CA ALA A 46 2.79 1.97 -2.77
C ALA A 46 3.73 1.87 -1.56
N GLU A 47 3.18 1.96 -0.35
CA GLU A 47 3.94 1.83 0.89
C GLU A 47 4.45 0.39 1.09
N LEU A 48 3.64 -0.64 0.78
CA LEU A 48 4.10 -2.03 0.77
C LEU A 48 5.22 -2.28 -0.24
N ASN A 49 5.10 -1.71 -1.45
CA ASN A 49 6.15 -1.79 -2.46
C ASN A 49 7.42 -1.06 -2.02
N ALA A 50 7.30 0.08 -1.34
CA ALA A 50 8.45 0.80 -0.80
C ALA A 50 9.19 -0.02 0.27
N ILE A 51 8.46 -0.66 1.19
CA ILE A 51 9.03 -1.59 2.19
C ILE A 51 9.71 -2.77 1.49
N GLY A 52 9.06 -3.38 0.48
CA GLY A 52 9.64 -4.46 -0.29
C GLY A 52 10.95 -4.07 -0.99
N ASN A 53 10.99 -2.88 -1.59
CA ASN A 53 12.21 -2.35 -2.21
C ASN A 53 13.32 -2.07 -1.18
N ASP A 54 13.01 -1.49 -0.03
CA ASP A 54 13.98 -1.25 1.05
C ASP A 54 14.58 -2.57 1.57
N ILE A 55 13.75 -3.62 1.70
CA ILE A 55 14.23 -4.97 2.04
C ILE A 55 15.17 -5.49 0.96
N ILE A 56 14.79 -5.41 -0.31
CA ILE A 56 15.62 -5.93 -1.42
C ILE A 56 16.95 -5.18 -1.47
N GLU A 57 16.94 -3.85 -1.37
CA GLU A 57 18.14 -3.01 -1.44
C GLU A 57 19.09 -3.27 -0.28
N SER A 58 18.57 -3.30 0.95
CA SER A 58 19.36 -3.55 2.15
C SER A 58 19.93 -4.97 2.20
N VAL A 59 19.16 -5.99 1.77
CA VAL A 59 19.63 -7.38 1.68
C VAL A 59 20.65 -7.53 0.55
N MET A 60 20.47 -6.84 -0.57
CA MET A 60 21.43 -6.79 -1.67
C MET A 60 22.71 -6.03 -1.32
N SER A 61 22.65 -5.08 -0.38
CA SER A 61 23.81 -4.37 0.17
C SER A 61 24.56 -5.27 1.17
N ASP A 62 23.84 -6.04 1.98
CA ASP A 62 24.40 -6.94 3.02
C ASP A 62 24.50 -8.41 2.57
N ARG A 63 25.06 -8.64 1.37
CA ARG A 63 25.10 -9.98 0.74
C ARG A 63 25.83 -11.03 1.57
N SER A 64 26.83 -10.63 2.35
CA SER A 64 27.63 -11.55 3.18
C SER A 64 26.83 -12.14 4.34
N ASN A 65 25.79 -11.45 4.80
CA ASN A 65 24.93 -11.88 5.91
C ASN A 65 23.54 -12.34 5.44
N LEU A 66 23.41 -12.71 4.16
CA LEU A 66 22.13 -13.11 3.55
C LEU A 66 21.39 -14.20 4.35
N SER A 67 22.11 -15.12 4.99
CA SER A 67 21.53 -16.18 5.82
C SER A 67 20.73 -15.68 7.02
N GLU A 68 21.01 -14.47 7.51
CA GLU A 68 20.29 -13.87 8.65
C GLU A 68 18.92 -13.34 8.26
N TYR A 69 18.73 -13.00 6.98
CA TYR A 69 17.49 -12.45 6.45
C TYR A 69 16.55 -13.52 5.87
N ILE A 70 17.10 -14.60 5.30
CA ILE A 70 16.31 -15.64 4.63
C ILE A 70 15.46 -16.43 5.64
N ALA A 71 14.25 -16.80 5.20
CA ALA A 71 13.31 -17.66 5.91
C ALA A 71 12.86 -17.14 7.28
N LYS A 72 13.07 -15.84 7.55
CA LYS A 72 12.50 -15.16 8.71
C LYS A 72 11.04 -14.82 8.43
N ASP A 73 10.19 -15.12 9.41
CA ASP A 73 8.77 -14.78 9.36
C ASP A 73 8.56 -13.35 9.88
N LEU A 74 8.20 -12.44 8.98
CA LEU A 74 7.89 -11.03 9.24
C LEU A 74 6.42 -10.84 9.64
N LYS A 75 5.66 -11.91 9.90
CA LYS A 75 4.35 -11.79 10.55
C LYS A 75 4.46 -11.53 12.05
N ASN A 76 5.44 -12.16 12.69
CA ASN A 76 5.58 -12.14 14.15
C ASN A 76 6.85 -11.41 14.59
N CYS A 77 6.75 -10.10 14.80
CA CYS A 77 7.91 -9.27 15.10
C CYS A 77 8.62 -9.61 16.42
N SER A 78 7.93 -10.24 17.38
CA SER A 78 8.55 -10.67 18.65
C SER A 78 9.33 -11.98 18.51
N GLY A 79 9.03 -12.81 17.51
CA GLY A 79 9.69 -14.09 17.25
C GLY A 79 10.92 -13.99 16.36
N ILE A 80 11.27 -12.79 15.87
CA ILE A 80 12.42 -12.59 15.00
C ILE A 80 13.70 -12.62 15.85
N ALA A 81 14.61 -13.53 15.50
CA ALA A 81 15.94 -13.63 16.09
C ALA A 81 16.99 -13.86 14.98
N THR A 82 18.20 -13.34 15.20
CA THR A 82 19.39 -13.52 14.36
C THR A 82 20.52 -14.14 15.17
N SER A 83 21.58 -14.56 14.50
CA SER A 83 22.80 -15.06 15.16
C SER A 83 23.45 -14.01 16.07
N SER A 84 24.23 -14.46 17.05
CA SER A 84 24.93 -13.57 18.01
C SER A 84 25.82 -12.56 17.29
N GLY A 85 25.80 -11.29 17.73
CA GLY A 85 26.56 -10.19 17.12
C GLY A 85 25.95 -9.57 15.86
N LYS A 86 24.73 -9.96 15.47
CA LYS A 86 23.99 -9.42 14.31
C LYS A 86 22.85 -8.48 14.71
N THR A 87 23.14 -7.55 15.62
CA THR A 87 22.14 -6.61 16.17
C THR A 87 21.55 -5.68 15.12
N ASP A 88 22.34 -5.29 14.11
CA ASP A 88 21.86 -4.41 13.04
C ASP A 88 20.86 -5.11 12.12
N GLN A 89 21.14 -6.37 11.75
CA GLN A 89 20.24 -7.23 10.98
C GLN A 89 18.91 -7.42 11.74
N LEU A 90 18.99 -7.69 13.05
CA LEU A 90 17.82 -7.86 13.90
C LEU A 90 16.96 -6.60 13.96
N ASN A 91 17.60 -5.43 14.13
CA ASN A 91 16.90 -4.14 14.19
C ASN A 91 16.20 -3.83 12.87
N ARG A 92 16.85 -4.13 11.73
CA ARG A 92 16.23 -3.98 10.39
C ARG A 92 15.03 -4.89 10.20
N LEU A 93 15.16 -6.19 10.52
CA LEU A 93 14.06 -7.15 10.43
C LEU A 93 12.86 -6.73 11.32
N LYS A 94 13.11 -6.26 12.55
CA LYS A 94 12.07 -5.73 13.43
C LYS A 94 11.41 -4.49 12.84
N ARG A 95 12.19 -3.55 12.29
CA ARG A 95 11.68 -2.35 11.62
C ARG A 95 10.73 -2.71 10.47
N TRP A 96 11.16 -3.58 9.57
CA TRP A 96 10.34 -4.01 8.44
C TRP A 96 9.07 -4.74 8.87
N CYS A 97 9.17 -5.56 9.91
CA CYS A 97 8.03 -6.26 10.47
C CYS A 97 6.96 -5.29 11.01
N GLU A 98 7.38 -4.27 11.78
CA GLU A 98 6.45 -3.27 12.32
C GLU A 98 5.87 -2.37 11.20
N GLN A 99 6.68 -2.00 10.21
CA GLN A 99 6.20 -1.28 9.02
C GLN A 99 5.14 -2.09 8.25
N MET A 100 5.39 -3.38 8.00
CA MET A 100 4.41 -4.24 7.33
C MET A 100 3.13 -4.44 8.13
N LYS A 101 3.19 -4.51 9.47
CA LYS A 101 2.00 -4.58 10.33
C LYS A 101 1.11 -3.35 10.19
N GLY A 102 1.71 -2.16 10.11
CA GLY A 102 0.98 -0.90 9.97
C GLY A 102 0.17 -0.81 8.67
N VAL A 103 0.69 -1.38 7.59
CA VAL A 103 0.16 -1.19 6.23
C VAL A 103 -0.65 -2.39 5.72
N ALA A 104 -0.17 -3.61 5.91
CA ALA A 104 -0.85 -4.82 5.41
C ALA A 104 -1.99 -5.30 6.32
N GLY A 105 -2.24 -4.64 7.46
CA GLY A 105 -3.26 -5.04 8.42
C GLY A 105 -2.97 -6.38 9.09
N LYS A 106 -3.99 -6.93 9.78
CA LYS A 106 -3.89 -8.22 10.51
C LYS A 106 -3.52 -9.36 9.56
N SER A 107 -2.42 -10.06 9.84
CA SER A 107 -2.00 -11.25 9.09
C SER A 107 -3.10 -12.31 9.11
N THR A 108 -3.42 -12.86 7.94
CA THR A 108 -4.29 -14.05 7.83
C THR A 108 -3.44 -15.33 7.88
N ALA A 109 -4.07 -16.48 8.11
CA ALA A 109 -3.38 -17.77 8.17
C ALA A 109 -2.65 -18.13 6.85
N LYS A 110 -3.15 -17.63 5.71
CA LYS A 110 -2.59 -17.83 4.36
C LYS A 110 -1.58 -16.78 3.93
N ASP A 111 -1.44 -15.71 4.71
CA ASP A 111 -0.46 -14.67 4.42
C ASP A 111 0.95 -15.28 4.46
N VAL A 112 1.92 -14.77 3.73
CA VAL A 112 3.31 -15.22 3.83
C VAL A 112 4.15 -13.97 3.71
N ARG A 113 4.70 -13.51 4.84
CA ARG A 113 5.57 -12.33 4.89
C ARG A 113 6.96 -12.82 5.19
N MET A 114 7.65 -13.35 4.18
CA MET A 114 8.94 -14.01 4.37
C MET A 114 9.90 -13.64 3.26
N ILE A 115 11.11 -13.25 3.63
CA ILE A 115 12.20 -13.06 2.68
C ILE A 115 12.68 -14.44 2.23
N ARG A 116 12.51 -14.72 0.94
CA ARG A 116 12.94 -15.95 0.27
C ARG A 116 14.11 -15.63 -0.63
N ALA A 117 15.14 -16.47 -0.61
CA ALA A 117 16.21 -16.41 -1.60
C ALA A 117 16.33 -17.75 -2.30
N LYS A 118 16.35 -17.74 -3.63
CA LYS A 118 16.65 -18.91 -4.46
C LYS A 118 17.95 -18.69 -5.20
N LYS A 119 18.88 -19.64 -5.09
CA LYS A 119 20.10 -19.64 -5.89
C LYS A 119 19.76 -20.16 -7.28
N HIS A 120 20.09 -19.40 -8.31
CA HIS A 120 20.00 -19.79 -9.70
C HIS A 120 21.40 -19.78 -10.31
N THR A 121 21.63 -20.63 -11.29
CA THR A 121 22.81 -20.51 -12.15
C THR A 121 22.31 -20.17 -13.55
N ILE A 122 22.80 -19.07 -14.12
CA ILE A 122 22.48 -18.64 -15.48
C ILE A 122 23.80 -18.67 -16.25
N GLY A 123 24.01 -19.70 -17.06
CA GLY A 123 25.29 -19.97 -17.70
C GLY A 123 26.41 -20.19 -16.66
N SER A 124 27.45 -19.35 -16.70
CA SER A 124 28.58 -19.40 -15.75
C SER A 124 28.38 -18.54 -14.49
N GLN A 125 27.28 -17.78 -14.40
CA GLN A 125 27.04 -16.85 -13.29
C GLN A 125 26.11 -17.46 -12.24
N LYS A 126 26.54 -17.40 -10.98
CA LYS A 126 25.70 -17.74 -9.82
C LYS A 126 24.90 -16.50 -9.41
N VAL A 127 23.58 -16.56 -9.56
CA VAL A 127 22.64 -15.48 -9.25
C VAL A 127 21.82 -15.86 -8.03
N VAL A 128 21.51 -14.90 -7.16
CA VAL A 128 20.60 -15.11 -6.03
C VAL A 128 19.36 -14.25 -6.27
N VAL A 129 18.22 -14.91 -6.44
CA VAL A 129 16.91 -14.25 -6.60
C VAL A 129 16.29 -14.08 -5.23
N VAL A 130 16.10 -12.84 -4.80
CA VAL A 130 15.42 -12.50 -3.54
C VAL A 130 13.96 -12.13 -3.84
N THR A 131 13.04 -12.66 -3.05
CA THR A 131 11.60 -12.39 -3.12
C THR A 131 11.09 -12.12 -1.72
N VAL A 132 10.19 -11.16 -1.57
CA VAL A 132 9.61 -10.73 -0.30
C VAL A 132 8.10 -10.93 -0.35
#